data_AF-A0A1S4CFL9-F1
#
_entry.id   AF-A0A1S4CFL9-F1
#
_cell.length_a   1.000
_cell.length_b   1.000
_cell.length_c   1.000
_cell.angle_alpha   90.00
_cell.angle_beta   90.00
_cell.angle_gamma   90.00
#
_symmetry.space_group_name_H-M   'P 1'
#
loop_
_entity.id
_entity.type
_entity.pdbx_description
1 polymer ?
#
loop_
_entity_poly.entity_id
_entity_poly.type
_entity_poly.pdbx_seq_one_letter_code
_entity_poly.pdbx_strand_id
1 'polypeptide(L)'
;MVHDGQSRFSINGKPIYHFVGTSTFSEYTVVHVGCVVKISPLLLLTKSVFSVVESPHVIAKMTDGRVDRSVEYTGHIDAMISAFEYAHDTHPMNLMNGMTLKRTFFGNNKPRYDLPSVVEKYMNKELELEKFITHKLLFAEINKAFDLMLKGEGLRCIC
;
A
#
# COMPACT_ATOMS: atom_id res chain seq x y z
N MET A 1 -14.97 -5.14 -9.23
CA MET A 1 -16.34 -5.15 -8.67
C MET A 1 -17.07 -6.33 -9.25
N VAL A 2 -17.92 -7.00 -8.47
CA VAL A 2 -18.86 -7.98 -9.03
C VAL A 2 -19.77 -7.22 -9.99
N HIS A 3 -19.83 -7.67 -11.25
CA HIS A 3 -20.40 -6.88 -12.35
C HIS A 3 -21.93 -6.71 -12.27
N ASP A 4 -22.59 -7.49 -11.44
CA ASP A 4 -24.05 -7.46 -11.23
C ASP A 4 -24.52 -6.37 -10.25
N GLY A 5 -23.59 -5.60 -9.66
CA GLY A 5 -23.91 -4.51 -8.74
C GLY A 5 -24.51 -4.95 -7.40
N GLN A 6 -24.56 -6.26 -7.12
CA GLN A 6 -25.15 -6.80 -5.91
C GLN A 6 -24.07 -7.18 -4.89
N SER A 7 -24.41 -7.12 -3.61
CA SER A 7 -23.52 -7.60 -2.56
C SER A 7 -23.60 -9.11 -2.35
N ARG A 8 -22.48 -9.71 -1.97
CA ARG A 8 -22.36 -11.11 -1.55
C ARG A 8 -22.29 -11.26 -0.02
N PHE A 9 -22.34 -10.14 0.69
CA PHE A 9 -22.40 -10.09 2.15
C PHE A 9 -23.75 -9.55 2.59
N SER A 10 -24.30 -10.14 3.65
CA SER A 10 -25.50 -9.62 4.32
C SER A 10 -25.47 -9.97 5.80
N ILE A 11 -26.07 -9.13 6.63
CA ILE A 11 -26.38 -9.43 8.04
C ILE A 11 -27.86 -9.18 8.23
N ASN A 12 -28.57 -10.16 8.77
CA ASN A 12 -30.02 -10.09 9.03
C ASN A 12 -30.82 -9.66 7.78
N GLY A 13 -30.45 -10.18 6.60
CA GLY A 13 -31.08 -9.84 5.31
C GLY A 13 -30.74 -8.46 4.75
N LYS A 14 -29.96 -7.63 5.47
CA LYS A 14 -29.49 -6.33 4.96
C LYS A 14 -28.15 -6.49 4.25
N PRO A 15 -27.99 -5.97 3.02
CA PRO A 15 -26.74 -6.10 2.27
C PRO A 15 -25.61 -5.27 2.91
N ILE A 16 -24.39 -5.81 2.89
CA ILE A 16 -23.17 -5.13 3.34
C ILE A 16 -22.28 -4.90 2.12
N TYR A 17 -21.81 -3.68 1.90
CA TYR A 17 -21.03 -3.39 0.69
C TYR A 17 -19.64 -4.03 0.70
N HIS A 18 -19.19 -4.41 -0.50
CA HIS A 18 -17.81 -4.81 -0.72
C HIS A 18 -16.87 -3.60 -0.66
N PHE A 19 -15.66 -3.80 -0.14
CA PHE A 19 -14.63 -2.76 -0.09
C PHE A 19 -13.49 -3.09 -1.07
N VAL A 20 -13.24 -2.17 -2.01
CA VAL A 20 -12.15 -2.22 -3.03
C VAL A 20 -12.10 -3.55 -3.82
N GLY A 21 -13.22 -4.27 -3.88
CA GLY A 21 -13.34 -5.54 -4.61
C GLY A 21 -12.62 -6.74 -3.97
N THR A 22 -12.21 -6.65 -2.70
CA THR A 22 -11.51 -7.71 -1.96
C THR A 22 -12.21 -8.08 -0.65
N SER A 23 -12.57 -7.09 0.18
CA SER A 23 -13.30 -7.30 1.44
C SER A 23 -12.65 -8.35 2.36
N THR A 24 -11.35 -8.21 2.63
CA THR A 24 -10.53 -9.24 3.33
C THR A 24 -10.72 -9.29 4.85
N PHE A 25 -11.53 -8.41 5.44
CA PHE A 25 -11.89 -8.49 6.85
C PHE A 25 -13.10 -9.41 7.05
N SER A 26 -12.93 -10.66 6.63
CA SER A 26 -13.90 -11.74 6.73
C SER A 26 -13.16 -13.06 6.51
N GLU A 27 -13.58 -14.13 7.17
CA GLU A 27 -13.01 -15.47 6.97
C GLU A 27 -13.18 -15.96 5.52
N TYR A 28 -14.25 -15.53 4.86
CA TYR A 28 -14.53 -15.83 3.46
C TYR A 28 -14.92 -14.57 2.71
N THR A 29 -14.53 -14.48 1.44
CA THR A 29 -14.91 -13.38 0.55
C THR A 29 -15.19 -13.89 -0.86
N VAL A 30 -15.96 -13.10 -1.61
CA VAL A 30 -16.24 -13.35 -3.02
C VAL A 30 -15.64 -12.22 -3.83
N VAL A 31 -14.74 -12.57 -4.75
CA VAL A 31 -13.98 -11.62 -5.55
C VAL A 31 -14.14 -11.93 -7.03
N HIS A 32 -14.09 -10.89 -7.85
CA HIS A 32 -14.04 -11.08 -9.30
C HIS A 32 -12.73 -11.78 -9.67
N VAL A 33 -12.75 -12.72 -10.62
CA VAL A 33 -11.55 -13.44 -11.10
C VAL A 33 -10.41 -12.49 -11.47
N GLY A 34 -10.77 -11.29 -11.94
CA GLY A 34 -9.80 -10.29 -12.30
C GLY A 34 -9.00 -9.65 -11.17
N CYS A 35 -9.46 -9.81 -9.92
CA CYS A 35 -8.83 -9.36 -8.69
C CYS A 35 -8.05 -10.49 -7.98
N VAL A 36 -7.98 -11.68 -8.58
CA VAL A 36 -7.28 -12.84 -8.02
C VAL A 36 -6.00 -13.10 -8.80
N VAL A 37 -4.94 -13.39 -8.07
CA VAL A 37 -3.68 -13.88 -8.64
C VAL A 37 -3.32 -15.18 -7.94
N LYS A 38 -3.09 -16.23 -8.74
CA LYS A 38 -2.62 -17.52 -8.21
C LYS A 38 -1.13 -17.40 -7.88
N ILE A 39 -0.78 -17.76 -6.65
CA ILE A 39 0.60 -17.79 -6.15
C ILE A 39 1.00 -19.21 -5.75
N SER A 40 2.30 -19.42 -5.53
CA SER A 40 2.82 -20.72 -5.07
C SER A 40 2.23 -21.09 -3.70
N PRO A 41 1.75 -22.34 -3.51
CA PRO A 41 1.20 -22.80 -2.23
C PRO A 41 2.25 -22.89 -1.12
N LEU A 42 3.55 -22.82 -1.47
CA LEU A 42 4.64 -22.79 -0.50
C LEU A 42 4.77 -21.43 0.22
N LEU A 43 4.05 -20.39 -0.23
CA LEU A 43 4.01 -19.12 0.45
C LEU A 43 3.07 -19.19 1.67
N LEU A 44 3.61 -18.94 2.86
CA LEU A 44 2.79 -18.81 4.06
C LEU A 44 1.80 -17.63 3.90
N LEU A 45 0.49 -17.91 3.90
CA LEU A 45 -0.61 -16.97 3.63
C LEU A 45 -0.56 -15.67 4.46
N THR A 46 0.10 -15.69 5.61
CA THR A 46 0.24 -14.53 6.50
C THR A 46 1.13 -13.40 5.97
N LYS A 47 1.76 -13.53 4.78
CA LYS A 47 2.89 -12.67 4.37
C LYS A 47 2.62 -11.75 3.16
N SER A 48 1.39 -11.72 2.63
CA SER A 48 1.11 -11.12 1.31
C SER A 48 0.54 -9.68 1.31
N VAL A 49 0.76 -8.87 2.34
CA VAL A 49 0.27 -7.47 2.37
C VAL A 49 1.44 -6.49 2.14
N PHE A 50 1.46 -5.85 0.98
CA PHE A 50 2.53 -4.93 0.56
C PHE A 50 2.09 -3.47 0.64
N SER A 51 2.81 -2.65 1.41
CA SER A 51 2.95 -1.20 1.21
C SER A 51 4.04 -0.66 2.15
N VAL A 52 4.91 0.23 1.65
CA VAL A 52 6.08 0.81 2.35
C VAL A 52 5.83 2.31 2.58
N VAL A 53 6.31 2.85 3.71
CA VAL A 53 6.24 4.29 4.07
C VAL A 53 7.58 4.69 4.70
N GLU A 54 8.15 5.82 4.28
CA GLU A 54 9.13 6.60 5.06
C GLU A 54 8.85 8.11 4.95
N SER A 55 9.30 8.88 5.95
CA SER A 55 8.84 10.23 6.27
C SER A 55 9.76 11.35 5.72
N PRO A 56 9.24 12.50 5.24
CA PRO A 56 9.98 13.49 4.43
C PRO A 56 10.92 14.46 5.15
N HIS A 57 11.03 14.48 6.48
CA HIS A 57 11.71 15.56 7.22
C HIS A 57 13.24 15.42 7.37
N VAL A 58 13.82 14.26 7.07
CA VAL A 58 15.27 13.99 7.27
C VAL A 58 16.12 14.51 6.10
N ILE A 59 15.53 14.67 4.92
CA ILE A 59 16.27 14.80 3.64
C ILE A 59 16.86 16.20 3.45
N ALA A 60 16.15 17.27 3.86
CA ALA A 60 16.56 18.66 3.63
C ALA A 60 17.92 19.04 4.23
N LYS A 61 18.28 18.44 5.38
CA LYS A 61 19.52 18.72 6.10
C LYS A 61 20.72 17.89 5.62
N MET A 62 20.48 16.83 4.83
CA MET A 62 21.51 15.88 4.44
C MET A 62 22.06 16.09 3.02
N THR A 63 21.37 16.87 2.17
CA THR A 63 21.66 16.92 0.73
C THR A 63 21.90 18.32 0.17
N ASP A 64 22.25 19.29 1.01
CA ASP A 64 22.41 20.71 0.62
C ASP A 64 21.22 21.26 -0.20
N GLY A 65 20.02 20.76 0.10
CA GLY A 65 18.76 21.26 -0.45
C GLY A 65 18.33 20.70 -1.81
N ARG A 66 18.95 19.63 -2.33
CA ARG A 66 18.49 18.98 -3.58
C ARG A 66 18.52 17.47 -3.53
N VAL A 67 17.55 16.83 -4.18
CA VAL A 67 17.51 15.38 -4.40
C VAL A 67 17.17 15.06 -5.85
N ASP A 68 17.73 13.97 -6.38
CA ASP A 68 17.40 13.51 -7.74
C ASP A 68 15.95 13.04 -7.86
N ARG A 69 15.38 12.50 -6.77
CA ARG A 69 13.98 12.07 -6.67
C ARG A 69 13.45 12.26 -5.25
N SER A 70 12.21 12.73 -5.17
CA SER A 70 11.40 12.79 -3.95
C SER A 70 10.11 11.98 -4.15
N VAL A 71 9.59 11.40 -3.06
CA VAL A 71 8.35 10.61 -3.10
C VAL A 71 7.50 10.91 -1.86
N GLU A 72 6.20 11.01 -2.05
CA GLU A 72 5.21 11.32 -1.02
C GLU A 72 4.27 10.12 -0.82
N TYR A 73 4.02 9.75 0.45
CA TYR A 73 3.23 8.56 0.83
C TYR A 73 2.26 8.81 2.00
N THR A 74 2.05 10.07 2.39
CA THR A 74 1.11 10.47 3.46
C THR A 74 -0.27 10.83 2.92
N GLY A 75 -0.37 11.20 1.65
CA GLY A 75 -1.61 11.71 1.03
C GLY A 75 -1.95 13.15 1.43
N HIS A 76 -1.03 13.85 2.10
CA HIS A 76 -1.22 15.24 2.51
C HIS A 76 -0.75 16.20 1.41
N ILE A 77 -1.60 17.16 1.03
CA ILE A 77 -1.31 18.08 -0.08
C ILE A 77 -0.05 18.92 0.17
N ASP A 78 0.11 19.44 1.38
CA ASP A 78 1.29 20.23 1.73
C ASP A 78 2.58 19.40 1.68
N ALA A 79 2.51 18.12 2.09
CA ALA A 79 3.67 17.22 1.98
C ALA A 79 4.02 16.92 0.52
N MET A 80 3.02 16.86 -0.37
CA MET A 80 3.23 16.70 -1.81
C MET A 80 3.90 17.94 -2.42
N ILE A 81 3.44 19.13 -2.04
CA ILE A 81 4.05 20.39 -2.45
C ILE A 81 5.51 20.43 -1.95
N SER A 82 5.76 20.14 -0.67
CA SER A 82 7.12 20.10 -0.13
C SER A 82 7.98 19.06 -0.83
N ALA A 83 7.47 17.85 -1.09
CA ALA A 83 8.21 16.84 -1.84
C ALA A 83 8.62 17.34 -3.23
N PHE A 84 7.75 18.09 -3.91
CA PHE A 84 8.06 18.73 -5.17
C PHE A 84 9.15 19.81 -5.01
N GLU A 85 9.02 20.68 -4.00
CA GLU A 85 9.98 21.75 -3.68
C GLU A 85 11.39 21.24 -3.38
N TYR A 86 11.51 20.08 -2.73
CA TYR A 86 12.80 19.46 -2.42
C TYR A 86 13.58 18.98 -3.64
N ALA A 87 12.88 18.70 -4.75
CA ALA A 87 13.52 18.39 -6.00
C ALA A 87 13.91 19.66 -6.78
N HIS A 88 13.15 20.77 -6.63
CA HIS A 88 13.48 22.14 -7.05
C HIS A 88 12.31 23.10 -6.68
N ASP A 89 12.55 24.41 -6.58
CA ASP A 89 11.55 25.45 -6.28
C ASP A 89 10.19 25.25 -7.03
N THR A 90 9.04 25.57 -6.42
CA THR A 90 7.70 25.28 -6.99
C THR A 90 7.33 26.12 -8.21
N HIS A 91 8.21 27.02 -8.65
CA HIS A 91 7.95 27.90 -9.78
C HIS A 91 7.61 27.10 -11.06
N PRO A 92 6.49 27.40 -11.74
CA PRO A 92 6.06 26.71 -12.97
C PRO A 92 7.12 26.56 -14.07
N MET A 93 8.12 27.43 -14.09
CA MET A 93 9.26 27.35 -15.02
C MET A 93 10.09 26.08 -14.82
N ASN A 94 10.10 25.46 -13.65
CA ASN A 94 10.87 24.25 -13.40
C ASN A 94 10.28 23.01 -14.08
N LEU A 95 8.96 22.98 -14.30
CA LEU A 95 8.34 21.95 -15.14
C LEU A 95 8.78 22.11 -16.61
N MET A 96 8.88 23.35 -17.09
CA MET A 96 9.38 23.66 -18.44
C MET A 96 10.88 23.37 -18.59
N ASN A 97 11.65 23.41 -17.51
CA ASN A 97 13.08 23.12 -17.48
C ASN A 97 13.42 21.62 -17.36
N GLY A 98 12.44 20.72 -17.54
CA GLY A 98 12.67 19.27 -17.66
C GLY A 98 12.32 18.44 -16.42
N MET A 99 11.71 19.04 -15.39
CA MET A 99 11.21 18.29 -14.24
C MET A 99 10.01 17.40 -14.63
N THR A 100 9.93 16.21 -14.04
CA THR A 100 8.82 15.28 -14.30
C THR A 100 8.06 14.95 -13.02
N LEU A 101 6.79 15.35 -12.95
CA LEU A 101 5.87 14.88 -11.92
C LEU A 101 5.17 13.60 -12.40
N LYS A 102 5.30 12.51 -11.62
CA LYS A 102 4.64 11.23 -11.90
C LYS A 102 3.78 10.83 -10.72
N ARG A 103 2.63 10.22 -11.02
CA ARG A 103 1.80 9.52 -10.04
C ARG A 103 1.88 8.02 -10.27
N THR A 104 1.61 7.24 -9.23
CA THR A 104 1.57 5.80 -9.34
C THR A 104 0.38 5.19 -8.60
N PHE A 105 -0.23 4.18 -9.21
CA PHE A 105 -1.20 3.31 -8.57
C PHE A 105 -0.62 1.90 -8.61
N PHE A 106 -0.55 1.20 -7.46
CA PHE A 106 0.15 -0.09 -7.30
C PHE A 106 1.62 -0.11 -7.77
N GLY A 107 2.34 1.03 -7.69
CA GLY A 107 3.72 1.11 -8.18
C GLY A 107 3.84 1.03 -9.71
N ASN A 108 2.73 1.25 -10.45
CA ASN A 108 2.61 1.06 -11.90
C ASN A 108 2.81 -0.38 -12.35
N ASN A 109 2.71 -1.31 -11.41
CA ASN A 109 2.71 -2.74 -11.69
C ASN A 109 1.33 -3.17 -12.17
N LYS A 110 1.30 -4.19 -13.04
CA LYS A 110 0.13 -4.96 -13.43
C LYS A 110 0.06 -6.19 -12.52
N PRO A 111 -0.80 -6.20 -11.48
CA PRO A 111 -0.73 -7.19 -10.41
C PRO A 111 -0.78 -8.66 -10.90
N ARG A 112 -1.57 -8.96 -11.93
CA ARG A 112 -1.66 -10.33 -12.46
C ARG A 112 -0.36 -10.87 -13.06
N TYR A 113 0.47 -10.00 -13.61
CA TYR A 113 1.73 -10.38 -14.26
C TYR A 113 2.92 -10.19 -13.33
N ASP A 114 2.92 -9.12 -12.55
CA ASP A 114 4.11 -8.72 -11.78
C ASP A 114 4.12 -9.32 -10.37
N LEU A 115 2.96 -9.53 -9.74
CA LEU A 115 2.90 -10.05 -8.37
C LEU A 115 3.55 -11.44 -8.20
N PRO A 116 3.40 -12.40 -9.14
CA PRO A 116 4.13 -13.67 -9.06
C PRO A 116 5.64 -13.47 -8.98
N SER A 117 6.22 -12.54 -9.75
CA SER A 117 7.65 -12.24 -9.70
C SER A 117 8.08 -11.59 -8.38
N VAL A 118 7.24 -10.73 -7.79
CA VAL A 118 7.50 -10.13 -6.49
C VAL A 118 7.49 -11.19 -5.38
N VAL A 119 6.55 -12.15 -5.46
CA VAL A 119 6.50 -13.30 -4.54
C VAL A 119 7.75 -14.17 -4.70
N GLU A 120 8.20 -14.43 -5.91
CA GLU A 120 9.43 -15.19 -6.17
C GLU A 120 10.65 -14.51 -5.55
N LYS A 121 10.82 -13.20 -5.76
CA LYS A 121 11.89 -12.42 -5.12
C LYS A 121 11.84 -12.49 -3.59
N TYR A 122 10.64 -12.46 -3.01
CA TYR A 122 10.48 -12.67 -1.58
C TYR A 122 10.92 -14.08 -1.14
N MET A 123 10.51 -15.12 -1.86
CA MET A 123 10.91 -16.51 -1.58
C MET A 123 12.43 -16.72 -1.72
N ASN A 124 13.06 -16.02 -2.66
CA ASN A 124 14.50 -16.00 -2.86
C ASN A 124 15.26 -15.14 -1.84
N LYS A 125 14.55 -14.53 -0.87
CA LYS A 125 15.10 -13.62 0.15
C LYS A 125 15.74 -12.34 -0.42
N GLU A 126 15.38 -11.96 -1.64
CA GLU A 126 15.76 -10.68 -2.24
C GLU A 126 14.96 -9.51 -1.66
N LEU A 127 13.81 -9.81 -1.01
CA LEU A 127 12.95 -8.83 -0.35
C LEU A 127 12.77 -9.16 1.13
N GLU A 128 13.14 -8.22 2.00
CA GLU A 128 12.94 -8.32 3.45
C GLU A 128 11.59 -7.73 3.87
N LEU A 129 10.55 -8.56 3.91
CA LEU A 129 9.22 -8.11 4.31
C LEU A 129 8.96 -8.21 5.82
N GLU A 130 9.65 -9.12 6.51
CA GLU A 130 9.40 -9.42 7.92
C GLU A 130 9.62 -8.21 8.83
N LYS A 131 10.59 -7.35 8.49
CA LYS A 131 10.89 -6.13 9.25
C LYS A 131 9.73 -5.14 9.29
N PHE A 132 8.79 -5.23 8.36
CA PHE A 132 7.63 -4.35 8.33
C PHE A 132 6.47 -4.88 9.19
N ILE A 133 6.48 -6.15 9.58
CA ILE A 133 5.47 -6.76 10.44
C ILE A 133 5.82 -6.45 11.89
N THR A 134 5.10 -5.51 12.48
CA THR A 134 5.30 -5.08 13.87
C THR A 134 4.48 -5.88 14.87
N HIS A 135 3.27 -6.32 14.49
CA HIS A 135 2.34 -6.99 15.39
C HIS A 135 1.65 -8.16 14.69
N LYS A 136 1.37 -9.21 15.48
CA LYS A 136 0.53 -10.34 15.09
C LYS A 136 -0.58 -10.45 16.12
N LEU A 137 -1.81 -10.35 15.68
CA LEU A 137 -3.02 -10.35 16.50
C LEU A 137 -3.98 -11.41 15.97
N LEU A 138 -4.99 -11.76 16.77
CA LEU A 138 -6.10 -12.56 16.26
C LEU A 138 -7.04 -11.68 15.46
N PHE A 139 -7.72 -12.25 14.46
CA PHE A 139 -8.75 -11.55 13.69
C PHE A 139 -9.84 -10.91 14.58
N ALA A 140 -10.19 -11.55 15.70
CA ALA A 140 -11.14 -11.00 16.68
C ALA A 140 -10.66 -9.71 17.36
N GLU A 141 -9.35 -9.44 17.37
CA GLU A 141 -8.73 -8.24 17.95
C GLU A 141 -8.53 -7.12 16.90
N ILE A 142 -9.24 -7.13 15.77
CA ILE A 142 -9.04 -6.17 14.68
C ILE A 142 -9.07 -4.69 15.13
N ASN A 143 -9.92 -4.34 16.10
CA ASN A 143 -9.99 -2.97 16.63
C ASN A 143 -8.67 -2.55 17.33
N LYS A 144 -8.00 -3.48 18.02
CA LYS A 144 -6.69 -3.22 18.62
C LYS A 144 -5.62 -2.97 17.55
N ALA A 145 -5.73 -3.62 16.39
CA ALA A 145 -4.85 -3.33 15.25
C ALA A 145 -5.03 -1.90 14.73
N PHE A 146 -6.28 -1.40 14.68
CA PHE A 146 -6.57 -0.01 14.35
C PHE A 146 -6.04 0.97 15.39
N ASP A 147 -6.19 0.66 16.68
CA ASP A 147 -5.67 1.52 17.76
C ASP A 147 -4.14 1.67 17.69
N LEU A 148 -3.42 0.56 17.43
CA LEU A 148 -1.96 0.59 17.24
C LEU A 148 -1.55 1.44 16.03
N MET A 149 -2.31 1.37 14.93
CA MET A 149 -2.08 2.17 13.75
C MET A 149 -2.30 3.67 14.03
N LEU A 150 -3.39 4.02 14.71
CA LEU A 150 -3.71 5.42 15.04
C LEU A 150 -2.69 6.04 16.01
N LYS A 151 -2.12 5.24 16.93
CA LYS A 151 -1.06 5.69 17.83
C LYS A 151 0.32 5.78 17.17
N GLY A 152 0.46 5.27 15.95
CA GLY A 152 1.77 5.17 15.28
C GLY A 152 2.70 4.10 15.88
N GLU A 153 2.16 3.18 16.67
CA GLU A 153 2.91 2.10 17.32
C GLU A 153 3.07 0.87 16.41
N GLY A 154 2.23 0.73 15.38
CA GLY A 154 2.28 -0.37 14.41
C GLY A 154 2.50 0.09 12.97
N LEU A 155 3.44 -0.53 12.26
CA LEU A 155 3.67 -0.31 10.82
C LEU A 155 2.79 -1.25 9.97
N ARG A 156 2.86 -2.56 10.24
CA ARG A 156 1.91 -3.57 9.74
C ARG A 156 1.51 -4.49 10.87
N CYS A 157 0.21 -4.79 10.91
CA CYS A 157 -0.40 -5.78 11.80
C CYS A 157 -0.94 -6.93 10.95
N ILE A 158 -0.59 -8.17 11.27
CA ILE A 158 -1.22 -9.37 10.71
C ILE A 158 -2.32 -9.80 11.68
N CYS A 159 -3.54 -9.95 11.18
CA CYS A 159 -4.72 -10.36 11.95
C CYS A 159 -5.30 -11.64 11.35
#